data_AF-A0A935F6J1-F1
#
_entry.id   AF-A0A935F6J1-F1
#
_cell.length_a   1.000
_cell.length_b   1.000
_cell.length_c   1.000
_cell.angle_alpha   90.00
_cell.angle_beta   90.00
_cell.angle_gamma   90.00
#
_symmetry.space_group_name_H-M   'P 1'
#
loop_
_entity.id
_entity.type
_entity.pdbx_description
1 polymer ?
#
loop_
_entity_poly.entity_id
_entity_poly.type
_entity_poly.pdbx_seq_one_letter_code
_entity_poly.pdbx_strand_id
1 'polypeptide(L)'
;MAAPGKRSTRTLWLILAVCAAPLVASYTAYYLMPARQPASYGELLPTQPAPALVGTRADGTAWTLDGEKGHWTIVVVAPAACNDTCAARLYATRQARTMQGREHERLARVWLVTGDGAPSAA
;
A
#
# COMPACT_ATOMS: atom_id res chain seq x y z
N MET A 1 -45.79 49.87 -14.87
CA MET A 1 -44.67 49.14 -15.51
C MET A 1 -43.38 49.57 -14.83
N ALA A 2 -42.86 48.77 -13.90
CA ALA A 2 -41.60 49.07 -13.22
C ALA A 2 -40.43 48.62 -14.10
N ALA A 3 -39.51 49.53 -14.40
CA ALA A 3 -38.33 49.23 -15.20
C ALA A 3 -37.42 48.22 -14.48
N PRO A 4 -36.84 47.23 -15.17
CA PRO A 4 -35.92 46.29 -14.55
C PRO A 4 -34.65 47.02 -14.14
N GLY A 5 -34.40 47.10 -12.82
CA GLY A 5 -33.15 47.63 -12.28
C GLY A 5 -31.96 46.83 -12.81
N LYS A 6 -30.85 47.52 -13.15
CA LYS A 6 -29.59 46.91 -13.61
C LYS A 6 -29.20 45.77 -12.66
N ARG A 7 -29.39 44.51 -13.08
CA ARG A 7 -28.94 43.35 -12.30
C ARG A 7 -27.41 43.39 -12.27
N SER A 8 -26.87 43.63 -11.09
CA SER A 8 -25.43 43.68 -10.85
C SER A 8 -24.79 42.34 -11.21
N THR A 9 -24.00 42.31 -12.28
CA THR A 9 -23.22 41.13 -12.72
C THR A 9 -22.12 40.76 -11.71
N ARG A 10 -21.80 41.64 -10.76
CA ARG A 10 -20.86 41.35 -9.65
C ARG A 10 -21.29 40.15 -8.82
N THR A 11 -22.59 40.00 -8.55
CA THR A 11 -23.08 38.88 -7.72
C THR A 11 -22.81 37.53 -8.39
N LEU A 12 -22.96 37.44 -9.72
CA LEU A 12 -22.66 36.23 -10.49
C LEU A 12 -21.15 35.90 -10.47
N TRP A 13 -20.28 36.90 -10.61
CA TRP A 13 -18.83 36.70 -10.53
C TRP A 13 -18.37 36.24 -9.15
N LEU A 14 -18.97 36.77 -8.07
CA LEU A 14 -18.67 36.34 -6.71
C LEU A 14 -19.05 34.87 -6.48
N ILE A 15 -20.23 34.46 -6.97
CA ILE A 15 -20.66 33.05 -6.89
C ILE A 15 -19.70 32.16 -7.67
N LEU A 16 -19.35 32.52 -8.92
CA LEU A 16 -18.40 31.77 -9.73
C LEU A 16 -17.04 31.65 -9.03
N ALA A 17 -16.54 32.74 -8.46
CA ALA A 17 -15.27 32.75 -7.74
C ALA A 17 -15.29 31.81 -6.53
N VAL A 18 -16.36 31.84 -5.72
CA VAL A 18 -16.51 30.92 -4.57
C VAL A 18 -16.55 29.46 -5.02
N CYS A 19 -17.23 29.15 -6.12
CA CYS A 19 -17.32 27.79 -6.66
C CYS A 19 -16.01 27.32 -7.31
N ALA A 20 -15.28 28.21 -8.00
CA ALA A 20 -14.03 27.88 -8.68
C ALA A 20 -12.81 27.89 -7.75
N ALA A 21 -12.86 28.65 -6.65
CA ALA A 21 -11.79 28.77 -5.67
C ALA A 21 -11.23 27.41 -5.17
N PRO A 22 -12.04 26.41 -4.73
CA PRO A 22 -11.50 25.15 -4.25
C PRO A 22 -10.76 24.35 -5.34
N LEU A 23 -11.21 24.40 -6.59
CA LEU A 23 -10.53 23.72 -7.71
C LEU A 23 -9.17 24.34 -8.00
N VAL A 24 -9.14 25.68 -8.11
CA VAL A 24 -7.89 26.41 -8.34
C VAL A 24 -6.92 26.19 -7.18
N ALA A 25 -7.41 26.27 -5.94
CA ALA A 25 -6.61 26.03 -4.73
C ALA A 25 -6.03 24.61 -4.69
N SER A 26 -6.81 23.59 -5.07
CA SER A 26 -6.31 22.21 -5.13
C SER A 26 -5.22 22.04 -6.18
N TYR A 27 -5.38 22.64 -7.35
CA TYR A 27 -4.43 22.51 -8.45
C TYR A 27 -3.12 23.26 -8.14
N THR A 28 -3.22 24.47 -7.60
CA THR A 28 -2.04 25.24 -7.17
C THR A 28 -1.32 24.53 -6.03
N ALA A 29 -2.03 24.02 -5.02
CA ALA A 29 -1.42 23.24 -3.96
C ALA A 29 -0.70 22.00 -4.49
N TYR A 30 -1.32 21.24 -5.40
CA TYR A 30 -0.73 20.01 -5.95
C TYR A 30 0.57 20.27 -6.73
N TYR A 31 0.63 21.33 -7.55
CA TYR A 31 1.79 21.60 -8.41
C TYR A 31 2.86 22.51 -7.77
N LEU A 32 2.47 23.45 -6.91
CA LEU A 32 3.38 24.44 -6.32
C LEU A 32 3.79 24.09 -4.89
N MET A 33 3.05 23.20 -4.21
CA MET A 33 3.36 22.71 -2.87
C MET A 33 3.50 21.19 -2.92
N PRO A 34 4.55 20.64 -3.55
CA PRO A 34 4.79 19.20 -3.52
C PRO A 34 4.81 18.74 -2.07
N ALA A 35 3.87 17.86 -1.71
CA ALA A 35 3.79 17.31 -0.37
C ALA A 35 5.15 16.67 -0.04
N ARG A 36 5.78 17.10 1.05
CA ARG A 36 6.98 16.45 1.59
C ARG A 36 6.62 14.99 1.81
N GLN A 37 7.26 14.10 1.03
CA GLN A 37 7.16 12.64 0.99
C GLN A 37 5.89 12.03 1.61
N PRO A 38 5.07 11.27 0.86
CA PRO A 38 4.00 10.51 1.48
C PRO A 38 4.58 9.69 2.63
N ALA A 39 3.84 9.62 3.75
CA ALA A 39 4.22 8.90 4.98
C ALA A 39 4.18 7.37 4.77
N SER A 40 4.80 6.89 3.70
CA SER A 40 4.95 5.50 3.37
C SER A 40 6.05 4.92 4.25
N TYR A 41 5.69 3.90 5.02
CA TYR A 41 6.66 3.12 5.76
C TYR A 41 7.46 2.26 4.78
N GLY A 42 8.65 2.71 4.39
CA GLY A 42 9.60 1.97 3.56
C GLY A 42 10.12 2.77 2.35
N GLU A 43 10.97 2.11 1.58
CA GLU A 43 11.55 2.65 0.34
C GLU A 43 11.01 1.87 -0.86
N LEU A 44 10.47 2.58 -1.85
CA LEU A 44 10.04 1.96 -3.09
C LEU A 44 11.26 1.67 -3.95
N LEU A 45 11.57 0.39 -4.11
CA LEU A 45 12.66 -0.06 -4.97
C LEU A 45 12.25 0.02 -6.45
N PRO A 46 13.20 0.22 -7.38
CA PRO A 46 12.91 0.16 -8.81
C PRO A 46 12.36 -1.22 -9.18
N THR A 47 11.40 -1.24 -10.11
CA THR A 47 10.79 -2.48 -10.58
C THR A 47 11.83 -3.37 -11.25
N GLN A 48 12.07 -4.54 -10.66
CA GLN A 48 12.96 -5.58 -11.19
C GLN A 48 12.21 -6.91 -11.30
N PRO A 49 12.61 -7.79 -12.23
CA PRO A 49 12.06 -9.14 -12.27
C PRO A 49 12.32 -9.82 -10.92
N ALA A 50 11.31 -10.52 -10.41
CA ALA A 50 11.44 -11.27 -9.17
C ALA A 50 12.53 -12.35 -9.33
N PRO A 51 13.39 -12.55 -8.31
CA PRO A 51 14.39 -13.60 -8.36
C PRO A 51 13.72 -14.98 -8.34
N ALA A 52 14.35 -15.96 -8.98
CA ALA A 52 13.93 -17.35 -8.88
C ALA A 52 14.22 -17.86 -7.45
N LEU A 53 13.20 -17.90 -6.60
CA LEU A 53 13.29 -18.51 -5.27
C LEU A 53 12.69 -19.91 -5.32
N VAL A 54 13.45 -20.87 -4.83
CA VAL A 54 13.05 -22.26 -4.63
C VAL A 54 13.30 -22.64 -3.19
N GLY A 55 12.47 -23.52 -2.66
CA GLY A 55 12.61 -23.98 -1.29
C GLY A 55 11.75 -25.21 -1.01
N THR A 56 11.75 -25.61 0.24
CA THR A 56 10.93 -26.71 0.73
C THR A 56 10.08 -26.16 1.86
N ARG A 57 8.77 -26.42 1.81
CA ARG A 57 7.86 -26.07 2.90
C ARG A 57 8.14 -26.95 4.12
N ALA A 58 7.62 -26.54 5.27
CA ALA A 58 7.73 -27.29 6.51
C ALA A 58 7.08 -28.69 6.44
N ASP A 59 6.16 -28.91 5.50
CA ASP A 59 5.53 -30.21 5.22
C ASP A 59 6.35 -31.10 4.26
N GLY A 60 7.53 -30.66 3.83
CA GLY A 60 8.40 -31.38 2.90
C GLY A 60 8.04 -31.19 1.42
N THR A 61 6.99 -30.42 1.10
CA THR A 61 6.61 -30.15 -0.29
C THR A 61 7.57 -29.15 -0.94
N ALA A 62 7.86 -29.36 -2.23
CA ALA A 62 8.63 -28.41 -3.02
C ALA A 62 7.83 -27.11 -3.21
N TRP A 63 8.52 -25.97 -3.12
CA TRP A 63 7.92 -24.65 -3.27
C TRP A 63 8.78 -23.76 -4.16
N THR A 64 8.12 -22.93 -4.97
CA THR A 64 8.77 -21.93 -5.83
C THR A 64 7.98 -20.62 -5.78
N LEU A 65 8.67 -19.49 -5.92
CA LEU A 65 8.00 -18.18 -6.00
C LEU A 65 7.09 -18.07 -7.21
N ASP A 66 7.43 -18.76 -8.31
CA ASP A 66 6.58 -18.83 -9.50
C ASP A 66 5.22 -19.49 -9.22
N GLY A 67 5.15 -20.38 -8.22
CA GLY A 67 3.88 -20.97 -7.76
C GLY A 67 2.93 -19.96 -7.12
N GLU A 68 3.43 -18.79 -6.68
CA GLU A 68 2.63 -17.72 -6.09
C GLU A 68 2.20 -16.66 -7.13
N LYS A 69 2.48 -16.87 -8.43
CA LYS A 69 2.05 -15.95 -9.51
C LYS A 69 0.54 -15.70 -9.46
N GLY A 70 0.16 -14.46 -9.70
CA GLY A 70 -1.23 -14.00 -9.59
C GLY A 70 -1.59 -13.46 -8.19
N HIS A 71 -0.72 -13.66 -7.19
CA HIS A 71 -0.87 -13.12 -5.85
C HIS A 71 0.17 -12.04 -5.57
N TRP A 72 -0.22 -11.05 -4.78
CA TRP A 72 0.72 -10.12 -4.17
C TRP A 72 1.44 -10.84 -3.02
N THR A 73 2.71 -11.13 -3.22
CA THR A 73 3.48 -11.96 -2.28
C THR A 73 4.29 -11.10 -1.32
N ILE A 74 4.03 -11.24 -0.03
CA ILE A 74 4.82 -10.63 1.05
C ILE A 74 5.83 -11.65 1.54
N VAL A 75 7.12 -11.40 1.31
CA VAL A 75 8.22 -12.26 1.77
C VAL A 75 8.84 -11.66 3.04
N VAL A 76 8.81 -12.42 4.14
CA VAL A 76 9.50 -12.10 5.39
C VAL A 76 10.71 -13.01 5.49
N VAL A 77 11.91 -12.43 5.55
CA VAL A 77 13.16 -13.17 5.71
C VAL A 77 13.61 -13.11 7.16
N ALA A 78 13.67 -14.26 7.83
CA ALA A 78 14.05 -14.33 9.25
C ALA A 78 14.50 -15.75 9.65
N PRO A 79 15.36 -15.91 10.67
CA PRO A 79 15.83 -17.22 11.12
C PRO A 79 14.74 -18.03 11.82
N ALA A 80 14.90 -19.37 11.84
CA ALA A 80 13.94 -20.31 12.44
C ALA A 80 13.66 -20.04 13.93
N ALA A 81 14.67 -19.57 14.67
CA ALA A 81 14.55 -19.25 16.09
C ALA A 81 13.62 -18.06 16.40
N CYS A 82 13.27 -17.26 15.39
CA CYS A 82 12.30 -16.15 15.41
C CYS A 82 12.16 -15.41 16.76
N ASN A 83 13.01 -14.40 16.98
CA ASN A 83 12.90 -13.52 18.15
C ASN A 83 11.64 -12.62 18.11
N ASP A 84 11.42 -11.82 19.16
CA ASP A 84 10.25 -10.94 19.29
C ASP A 84 10.04 -10.01 18.08
N THR A 85 11.13 -9.49 17.49
CA THR A 85 11.07 -8.67 16.27
C THR A 85 10.56 -9.47 15.07
N CYS A 86 11.01 -10.72 14.92
CA CYS A 86 10.50 -11.63 13.90
C CYS A 86 9.01 -11.93 14.13
N ALA A 87 8.62 -12.26 15.36
CA ALA A 87 7.23 -12.54 15.71
C ALA A 87 6.32 -11.33 15.43
N ALA A 88 6.78 -10.12 15.76
CA ALA A 88 6.05 -8.88 15.47
C ALA A 88 5.87 -8.66 13.96
N ARG A 89 6.89 -8.94 13.13
CA ARG A 89 6.78 -8.86 11.66
C ARG A 89 5.82 -9.88 11.08
N LEU A 90 5.87 -11.12 11.57
CA LEU A 90 4.94 -12.17 11.16
C LEU A 90 3.50 -11.83 11.59
N TYR A 91 3.32 -11.27 12.78
CA TYR A 91 2.01 -10.79 13.24
C TYR A 91 1.50 -9.62 12.39
N ALA A 92 2.32 -8.60 12.16
CA ALA A 92 1.94 -7.43 11.38
C ALA A 92 1.51 -7.80 9.95
N THR A 93 2.24 -8.69 9.29
CA THR A 93 1.86 -9.17 7.95
C THR A 93 0.60 -10.03 7.96
N ARG A 94 0.34 -10.78 9.05
CA ARG A 94 -0.93 -11.51 9.23
C ARG A 94 -2.10 -10.53 9.34
N GLN A 95 -1.97 -9.51 10.19
CA GLN A 95 -3.00 -8.48 10.36
C GLN A 95 -3.25 -7.71 9.07
N ALA A 96 -2.19 -7.30 8.37
CA ALA A 96 -2.31 -6.62 7.08
C ALA A 96 -3.12 -7.45 6.07
N ARG A 97 -2.88 -8.76 6.00
CA ARG A 97 -3.68 -9.65 5.15
C ARG A 97 -5.15 -9.72 5.61
N THR A 98 -5.39 -9.92 6.90
CA THR A 98 -6.75 -10.01 7.45
C THR A 98 -7.55 -8.71 7.23
N MET A 99 -6.90 -7.56 7.33
CA MET A 99 -7.52 -6.24 7.11
C MET A 99 -8.01 -6.02 5.67
N GLN A 100 -7.52 -6.80 4.68
CA GLN A 100 -8.02 -6.74 3.30
C GLN A 100 -9.43 -7.35 3.14
N GLY A 101 -9.97 -8.01 4.17
CA GLY A 101 -11.32 -8.57 4.15
C GLY A 101 -11.52 -9.55 2.99
N ARG A 102 -12.43 -9.21 2.07
CA ARG A 102 -12.78 -10.08 0.92
C ARG A 102 -11.67 -10.26 -0.11
N GLU A 103 -10.60 -9.49 -0.04
CA GLU A 103 -9.49 -9.52 -1.00
C GLU A 103 -8.23 -10.19 -0.39
N HIS A 104 -8.33 -10.73 0.82
CA HIS A 104 -7.20 -11.32 1.54
C HIS A 104 -6.59 -12.54 0.85
N GLU A 105 -7.36 -13.23 0.00
CA GLU A 105 -6.92 -14.37 -0.81
C GLU A 105 -5.99 -13.95 -1.94
N ARG A 106 -6.01 -12.69 -2.37
CA ARG A 106 -5.07 -12.14 -3.36
C ARG A 106 -3.67 -11.87 -2.80
N LEU A 107 -3.52 -11.96 -1.47
CA LEU A 107 -2.25 -11.78 -0.78
C LEU A 107 -1.68 -13.14 -0.35
N ALA A 108 -0.50 -13.47 -0.88
CA ALA A 108 0.31 -14.59 -0.40
C ALA A 108 1.31 -14.10 0.65
N ARG A 109 1.57 -14.92 1.68
CA ARG A 109 2.56 -14.63 2.73
C ARG A 109 3.56 -15.76 2.77
N VAL A 110 4.85 -15.42 2.65
CA VAL A 110 5.95 -16.37 2.65
C VAL A 110 6.92 -15.97 3.76
N TRP A 111 7.18 -16.88 4.69
CA TRP A 111 8.30 -16.75 5.62
C TRP A 111 9.47 -17.56 5.05
N LEU A 112 10.49 -16.85 4.57
CA LEU A 112 11.74 -17.45 4.11
C LEU A 112 12.68 -17.60 5.31
N VAL A 113 12.86 -18.85 5.74
CA VAL A 113 13.69 -19.19 6.89
C VAL A 113 15.17 -19.14 6.48
N THR A 114 15.98 -18.39 7.23
CA THR A 114 17.43 -18.34 7.03
C THR A 114 18.16 -19.25 8.02
N GLY A 115 19.04 -20.11 7.51
CA GLY A 115 19.82 -21.05 8.32
C GLY A 115 19.09 -22.36 8.63
N ASP A 116 19.70 -23.19 9.46
CA ASP A 116 19.18 -24.52 9.80
C ASP A 116 18.29 -24.46 11.05
N GLY A 117 17.14 -25.13 10.99
CA GLY A 117 16.22 -25.27 12.11
C GLY A 117 14.78 -25.43 11.66
N ALA A 118 14.02 -26.24 12.39
CA ALA A 118 12.58 -26.30 12.20
C ALA A 118 11.96 -25.01 12.73
N PRO A 119 11.06 -24.34 11.97
CA PRO A 119 10.33 -23.20 12.50
C PRO A 119 9.55 -23.64 13.74
N SER A 120 9.70 -22.92 14.85
CA SER A 120 8.78 -23.10 15.97
C SER A 120 7.39 -22.69 15.51
N ALA A 121 6.38 -23.54 15.76
CA ALA A 121 5.00 -23.21 15.43
C ALA A 121 4.60 -21.96 16.23
N ALA A 122 4.27 -20.88 15.52
CA ALA A 122 3.83 -19.60 16.08
C ALA A 122 2.32 -19.39 15.93
#